data_AF-A0A914U8U4-F1
#
_entry.id   AF-A0A914U8U4-F1
#
_cell.length_a   1.000
_cell.length_b   1.000
_cell.length_c   1.000
_cell.angle_alpha   90.00
_cell.angle_beta   90.00
_cell.angle_gamma   90.00
#
_symmetry.space_group_name_H-M   'P 1'
#
loop_
_entity.id
_entity.type
_entity.pdbx_description
1 polymer ?
#
loop_
_entity_poly.entity_id
_entity_poly.type
_entity_poly.pdbx_seq_one_letter_code
_entity_poly.pdbx_strand_id
1 'polypeptide(L)' 'MASVEQIRKIYDQHDDDGNGVLSFEEAEEAVKALGDLAKDPSNFASDFKRLAKDGVITFEEFKQFAKLA' A
#
# COMPACT_ATOMS: atom_id res chain seq x y z
N MET A 1 -6.21 8.09 12.27
CA MET A 1 -6.50 6.77 11.70
C MET A 1 -6.95 6.99 10.27
N ALA A 2 -6.49 6.15 9.35
CA ALA A 2 -6.85 6.23 7.94
C ALA A 2 -8.20 5.55 7.70
N SER A 3 -9.09 6.19 6.95
CA SER A 3 -10.32 5.54 6.47
C SER A 3 -10.03 4.65 5.26
N VAL A 4 -10.79 3.58 5.12
CA VAL A 4 -10.70 2.66 3.97
C VAL A 4 -10.78 3.42 2.64
N GLU A 5 -11.61 4.45 2.56
CA GLU A 5 -11.75 5.31 1.38
C GLU A 5 -10.48 6.11 1.05
N GLN A 6 -9.77 6.62 2.06
CA GLN A 6 -8.51 7.35 1.83
C GLN A 6 -7.41 6.42 1.33
N ILE A 7 -7.30 5.24 1.95
CA ILE A 7 -6.35 4.21 1.52
C ILE A 7 -6.69 3.76 0.10
N ARG A 8 -7.98 3.55 -0.20
CA ARG A 8 -8.44 3.18 -1.54
C ARG A 8 -8.14 4.26 -2.56
N LYS A 9 -8.29 5.53 -2.22
CA LYS A 9 -7.96 6.64 -3.12
C LYS A 9 -6.46 6.71 -3.42
N ILE A 10 -5.60 6.53 -2.40
CA ILE A 10 -4.15 6.50 -2.61
C ILE A 10 -3.75 5.29 -3.44
N TYR A 11 -4.35 4.13 -3.15
CA TYR A 11 -4.14 2.90 -3.89
C TYR A 11 -4.50 3.06 -5.38
N ASP A 12 -5.71 3.51 -5.67
CA ASP A 12 -6.23 3.71 -7.03
C ASP A 12 -5.44 4.80 -7.79
N GLN A 13 -4.94 5.82 -7.08
CA GLN A 13 -4.10 6.86 -7.69
C GLN A 13 -2.70 6.36 -8.10
N HIS A 14 -2.24 5.24 -7.52
CA HIS A 14 -0.92 4.68 -7.78
C HIS A 14 -0.96 3.37 -8.59
N ASP A 15 -2.14 2.82 -8.85
CA ASP A 15 -2.36 1.69 -9.77
C ASP A 15 -2.43 2.21 -11.21
N ASP A 16 -1.25 2.47 -11.81
CA ASP A 16 -1.14 3.13 -13.12
C ASP A 16 -1.61 2.20 -14.26
N ASP A 17 -1.35 0.90 -14.12
CA ASP A 17 -1.80 -0.14 -15.05
C ASP A 17 -3.27 -0.53 -14.84
N GLY A 18 -3.92 -0.05 -13.77
CA GLY A 18 -5.35 -0.28 -13.48
C GLY A 18 -5.70 -1.76 -13.31
N ASN A 19 -4.74 -2.57 -12.88
CA ASN A 19 -4.88 -4.02 -12.76
C ASN A 19 -5.48 -4.41 -11.39
N GLY A 20 -5.66 -3.43 -10.49
CA GLY A 20 -6.17 -3.63 -9.14
C GLY A 20 -5.14 -4.23 -8.19
N VAL A 21 -3.84 -4.15 -8.51
CA VAL A 21 -2.67 -4.58 -7.71
C VAL A 21 -1.52 -3.57 -7.85
N LEU A 22 -0.82 -3.27 -6.76
CA LEU A 22 0.36 -2.41 -6.82
C LEU A 22 1.63 -3.24 -6.91
N SER A 23 2.45 -2.96 -7.90
CA SER A 23 3.81 -3.51 -8.00
C SER A 23 4.70 -2.94 -6.90
N PHE A 24 5.91 -3.46 -6.72
CA PHE A 24 6.85 -2.96 -5.71
C PHE A 24 7.06 -1.44 -5.77
N GLU A 25 7.30 -0.92 -6.97
CA GLU A 25 7.55 0.51 -7.19
C GLU A 25 6.31 1.36 -6.92
N GLU A 26 5.14 0.93 -7.39
CA GLU A 26 3.85 1.61 -7.18
C GLU A 26 3.45 1.60 -5.71
N ALA A 27 3.63 0.47 -5.03
CA ALA A 27 3.34 0.32 -3.61
C ALA A 27 4.29 1.15 -2.74
N GLU A 28 5.57 1.27 -3.12
CA GLU A 28 6.53 2.13 -2.41
C GLU A 28 6.10 3.59 -2.45
N GLU A 29 5.71 4.09 -3.63
CA GLU A 29 5.20 5.45 -3.80
C GLU A 29 3.89 5.66 -3.04
N ALA A 30 2.97 4.68 -3.08
CA ALA A 30 1.71 4.72 -2.35
C ALA A 30 1.90 4.73 -0.83
N VAL A 31 2.87 3.97 -0.30
CA VAL A 31 3.20 3.99 1.14
C VAL A 31 3.91 5.28 1.55
N LYS A 32 4.76 5.86 0.69
CA LYS A 32 5.30 7.21 0.91
C LYS A 32 4.20 8.26 0.95
N ALA A 33 3.22 8.16 0.05
CA ALA A 33 2.06 9.06 0.00
C ALA A 33 1.14 8.90 1.22
N LEU A 34 1.02 7.68 1.78
CA LEU A 34 0.36 7.45 3.06
C LEU A 34 1.07 8.19 4.20
N GLY A 35 2.40 8.23 4.22
CA GLY A 35 3.19 8.97 5.21
C GLY A 35 2.82 8.61 6.64
N ASP A 36 2.23 9.57 7.37
CA ASP A 36 1.80 9.39 8.78
C ASP A 36 0.63 8.40 8.95
N LEU A 37 -0.13 8.15 7.87
CA LEU A 37 -1.18 7.15 7.83
C LEU A 37 -0.64 5.72 7.73
N ALA A 38 0.63 5.54 7.34
CA ALA A 38 1.28 4.24 7.36
C ALA A 38 1.62 3.81 8.81
N LYS A 39 1.56 2.51 9.08
CA LYS A 39 2.00 1.94 10.36
C LYS A 39 3.49 2.15 10.55
N ASP A 40 4.28 1.72 9.56
CA ASP A 40 5.72 1.82 9.56
C ASP A 40 6.27 1.93 8.12
N PRO A 41 6.56 3.14 7.63
CA PRO A 41 7.08 3.32 6.28
C PRO A 41 8.54 2.85 6.14
N SER A 42 9.30 2.78 7.24
CA SER A 42 10.70 2.32 7.22
C SER A 42 10.81 0.81 7.05
N ASN A 43 9.81 0.06 7.51
CA ASN A 43 9.77 -1.39 7.41
C ASN A 43 9.05 -1.91 6.14
N PHE A 44 8.57 -1.00 5.27
CA PHE A 44 7.79 -1.31 4.08
C PHE A 44 8.42 -2.42 3.22
N ALA A 45 9.71 -2.33 2.88
CA ALA A 45 10.35 -3.33 2.03
C ALA A 45 10.34 -4.76 2.62
N SER A 46 10.42 -4.86 3.95
CA SER A 46 10.38 -6.15 4.65
C SER A 46 8.96 -6.71 4.69
N ASP A 47 7.99 -5.85 5.01
CA ASP A 47 6.57 -6.21 5.00
C ASP A 47 6.06 -6.52 3.58
N PHE A 48 6.54 -5.79 2.57
CA PHE A 48 6.27 -6.06 1.16
C PHE A 48 6.69 -7.47 0.79
N LYS A 49 7.94 -7.85 1.05
CA LYS A 49 8.41 -9.23 0.76
C LYS A 49 7.61 -10.31 1.47
N ARG A 50 7.04 -9.98 2.64
CA ARG A 50 6.25 -10.93 3.43
C ARG A 50 4.82 -11.08 2.93
N LEU A 51 4.22 -9.98 2.47
CA LEU A 51 2.86 -9.92 1.97
C LEU A 51 2.82 -10.28 0.48
N ALA A 52 3.54 -9.53 -0.34
CA ALA A 52 3.64 -9.67 -1.80
C ALA A 52 4.40 -10.94 -2.23
N LYS A 53 3.77 -12.11 -2.04
CA LYS A 53 4.32 -13.40 -2.49
C LYS A 53 4.42 -13.50 -4.01
N ASP A 54 3.53 -12.82 -4.73
CA ASP A 54 3.46 -12.84 -6.19
C ASP A 54 4.23 -11.66 -6.83
N GLY A 55 4.91 -10.84 -6.01
CA GLY A 55 5.59 -9.63 -6.46
C GLY A 55 4.69 -8.40 -6.60
N VAL A 56 3.40 -8.53 -6.27
CA VAL A 56 2.40 -7.47 -6.26
C VAL A 56 1.63 -7.44 -4.93
N ILE A 57 1.10 -6.27 -4.58
CA ILE A 57 0.28 -6.03 -3.39
C ILE A 57 -1.16 -5.77 -3.79
N THR A 58 -2.06 -6.60 -3.27
CA THR A 58 -3.49 -6.37 -3.38
C THR A 58 -3.96 -5.28 -2.42
N PHE A 59 -5.13 -4.70 -2.68
CA PHE A 59 -5.76 -3.74 -1.77
C PHE A 59 -5.90 -4.27 -0.33
N GLU A 60 -6.10 -5.58 -0.18
CA GLU A 60 -6.19 -6.23 1.13
C GLU A 60 -4.89 -6.23 1.91
N GLU A 61 -3.77 -6.45 1.22
CA GLU A 61 -2.44 -6.39 1.79
C GLU A 61 -2.04 -4.95 2.06
N PHE A 62 -2.34 -4.04 1.13
CA PHE A 62 -2.07 -2.60 1.29
C PHE A 62 -2.73 -2.01 2.54
N LYS A 63 -3.97 -2.43 2.85
CA LYS A 63 -4.67 -2.09 4.10
C LYS A 63 -3.86 -2.45 5.36
N GLN A 64 -3.02 -3.49 5.32
CA GLN A 64 -2.20 -3.89 6.47
C GLN A 64 -1.06 -2.91 6.77
N PHE A 65 -0.58 -2.20 5.74
CA PHE A 65 0.44 -1.16 5.87
C PHE A 65 -0.13 0.14 6.43
N ALA A 66 -1.44 0.37 6.33
CA ALA A 66 -2.08 1.56 6.85
C ALA A 66 -2.56 1.40 8.31
N LYS A 67 -2.54 2.50 9.08
CA LYS A 67 -3.16 2.62 10.41
C LYS A 67 -4.68 2.79 10.26
N LEU A 68 -5.37 1.72 9.89
CA LEU A 68 -6.84 1.65 9.90
C LEU A 68 -7.38 1.86 11.33
N ALA A 69 -8.49 2.60 11.44
CA ALA A 69 -9.28 2.76 12.66
C ALA A 69 -10.11 1.52 12.95
#